data_AF-A0A2N2Y3N2-F1
#
_entry.id   AF-A0A2N2Y3N2-F1
#
_cell.length_a   1.000
_cell.length_b   1.000
_cell.length_c   1.000
_cell.angle_alpha   90.00
_cell.angle_beta   90.00
_cell.angle_gamma   90.00
#
_symmetry.space_group_name_H-M   'P 1'
#
loop_
_entity.id
_entity.type
_entity.pdbx_description
1 polymer ?
#
loop_
_entity_poly.entity_id
_entity_poly.type
_entity_poly.pdbx_seq_one_letter_code
_entity_poly.pdbx_strand_id
1 'polypeptide(L)'
;MNKTLASLGIILIFIANAVLARDLKPGFEKQEYLSMLAHFSRHSDSIANNRNFPLAEGEKLIYRSREVGLDNKWFLWVNTDSVITISIRGTVATKASWAENSYTAMTAATGTIRLGSDFLFDYRLAEHPRAAVHTGWLIGMAFLARDILPHLDSLLALGYRNVIIAGHSQGGALSYLLTSHFHYLQKSNRLPSNLIIKTYCSAAPKPGNLFYAYDYEHITAGGWAFNVVNSADWVPELPSTTQTASDLNETNPIPMVNGMIHKQNRVKGIFAKKFFKRLTGPSNEQVANNEKILGKRVSEQIAKLLPGFVPPPMAGTMNYVRTGATIVLYADAEYFRLFPEKSDKTWLHHTTTSYWYLANRLND
;
A
#
# COMPACT_ATOMS: atom_id res chain seq x y z
N MET A 1 11.20 6.28 77.39
CA MET A 1 11.44 7.08 76.17
C MET A 1 12.83 6.74 75.63
N ASN A 2 12.92 5.91 74.59
CA ASN A 2 13.74 6.15 73.39
C ASN A 2 13.65 4.92 72.48
N LYS A 3 13.18 5.20 71.26
CA LYS A 3 13.01 4.30 70.14
C LYS A 3 14.34 4.24 69.37
N THR A 4 14.82 3.05 69.06
CA THR A 4 15.80 2.80 67.98
C THR A 4 15.54 1.39 67.48
N LEU A 5 14.75 1.23 66.40
CA LEU A 5 15.22 1.12 65.01
C LEU A 5 16.05 -0.16 64.78
N ALA A 6 15.36 -1.28 64.56
CA ALA A 6 15.88 -2.43 63.83
C ALA A 6 14.71 -3.32 63.40
N SER A 7 14.10 -3.03 62.26
CA SER A 7 13.27 -4.01 61.55
C SER A 7 13.45 -3.75 60.06
N LEU A 8 14.29 -4.60 59.47
CA LEU A 8 14.64 -4.69 58.06
C LEU A 8 13.43 -4.44 57.16
N GLY A 9 13.51 -3.38 56.36
CA GLY A 9 12.69 -3.25 55.16
C GLY A 9 13.12 -4.32 54.16
N ILE A 10 12.25 -5.31 53.94
CA ILE A 10 12.28 -6.13 52.73
C ILE A 10 11.88 -5.20 51.59
N ILE A 11 12.87 -4.61 50.92
CA ILE A 11 12.67 -3.96 49.64
C ILE A 11 12.38 -5.09 48.65
N LEU A 12 11.10 -5.27 48.32
CA LEU A 12 10.68 -5.99 47.12
C LEU A 12 11.25 -5.23 45.92
N ILE A 13 12.40 -5.69 45.43
CA ILE A 13 12.85 -5.38 44.08
C ILE A 13 11.91 -6.16 43.17
N PHE A 14 10.79 -5.54 42.78
CA PHE A 14 10.10 -5.92 41.56
C PHE A 14 11.07 -5.61 40.41
N ILE A 15 11.85 -6.63 40.01
CA ILE A 15 12.46 -6.65 38.69
C ILE A 15 11.27 -6.79 37.74
N ALA A 16 10.68 -5.66 37.37
CA ALA A 16 9.97 -5.57 36.11
C ALA A 16 11.00 -5.94 35.05
N ASN A 17 10.96 -7.19 34.57
CA ASN A 17 11.53 -7.53 33.28
C ASN A 17 10.73 -6.72 32.25
N ALA A 18 11.05 -5.44 32.13
CA ALA A 18 10.81 -4.72 30.90
C ALA A 18 11.60 -5.50 29.86
N VAL A 19 10.90 -6.38 29.13
CA VAL A 19 11.41 -6.90 27.87
C VAL A 19 11.81 -5.65 27.11
N LEU A 20 13.11 -5.40 26.99
CA LEU A 20 13.62 -4.30 26.19
C LEU A 20 13.20 -4.65 24.77
N ALA A 21 12.11 -4.02 24.31
CA ALA A 21 11.64 -4.16 22.95
C ALA A 21 12.81 -3.83 22.03
N ARG A 22 13.14 -4.75 21.14
CA ARG A 22 14.18 -4.49 20.16
C ARG A 22 13.55 -3.63 19.08
N ASP A 23 14.03 -2.40 18.96
CA ASP A 23 13.55 -1.51 17.92
C ASP A 23 13.81 -2.11 16.54
N LEU A 24 12.81 -1.97 15.66
CA LEU A 24 12.97 -2.28 14.25
C LEU A 24 14.12 -1.46 13.68
N LYS A 25 14.89 -2.06 12.78
CA LYS A 25 16.01 -1.38 12.13
C LYS A 25 15.60 -0.90 10.75
N PRO A 26 16.18 0.22 10.28
CA PRO A 26 16.10 0.58 8.88
C PRO A 26 16.82 -0.46 8.01
N GLY A 27 16.37 -0.59 6.76
CA GLY A 27 16.94 -1.52 5.78
C GLY A 27 16.06 -2.76 5.58
N PHE A 28 16.18 -3.36 4.40
CA PHE A 28 15.44 -4.58 4.07
C PHE A 28 16.05 -5.74 4.83
N GLU A 29 15.21 -6.52 5.54
CA GLU A 29 15.66 -7.70 6.25
C GLU A 29 14.98 -8.95 5.67
N LYS A 30 15.78 -9.87 5.14
CA LYS A 30 15.29 -11.11 4.53
C LYS A 30 14.41 -11.92 5.49
N GLN A 31 14.80 -12.01 6.77
CA GLN A 31 14.05 -12.78 7.76
C GLN A 31 12.70 -12.13 8.11
N GLU A 32 12.65 -10.80 8.23
CA GLU A 32 11.38 -10.09 8.38
C GLU A 32 10.47 -10.35 7.18
N TYR A 33 11.01 -10.29 5.96
CA TYR A 33 10.22 -10.55 4.76
C TYR A 33 9.72 -12.00 4.65
N LEU A 34 10.53 -13.00 5.04
CA LEU A 34 10.10 -14.39 5.14
C LEU A 34 8.97 -14.55 6.19
N SER A 35 9.09 -13.92 7.36
CA SER A 35 8.00 -13.85 8.35
C SER A 35 6.72 -13.27 7.73
N MET A 36 6.82 -12.19 6.95
CA MET A 36 5.66 -11.60 6.29
C MET A 36 5.01 -12.56 5.29
N LEU A 37 5.79 -13.26 4.47
CA LEU A 37 5.27 -14.31 3.58
C LEU A 37 4.58 -15.44 4.34
N ALA A 38 5.09 -15.80 5.51
CA ALA A 38 4.44 -16.77 6.39
C ALA A 38 3.10 -16.25 6.92
N HIS A 39 3.00 -14.97 7.31
CA HIS A 39 1.73 -14.37 7.74
C HIS A 39 0.73 -14.30 6.59
N PHE A 40 1.17 -13.91 5.39
CA PHE A 40 0.31 -13.88 4.19
C PHE A 40 -0.27 -15.25 3.88
N SER A 41 0.53 -16.31 4.06
CA SER A 41 0.07 -17.69 3.86
C SER A 41 -1.06 -18.12 4.79
N ARG A 42 -1.35 -17.36 5.86
CA ARG A 42 -2.47 -17.63 6.76
C ARG A 42 -3.81 -17.09 6.26
N HIS A 43 -3.80 -16.24 5.24
CA HIS A 43 -5.00 -15.82 4.51
C HIS A 43 -5.37 -16.88 3.48
N SER A 44 -5.94 -18.00 3.94
CA SER A 44 -6.18 -19.23 3.14
C SER A 44 -7.11 -19.05 1.95
N ASP A 45 -7.91 -18.00 1.95
CA ASP A 45 -8.91 -17.65 0.93
C ASP A 45 -8.38 -16.69 -0.14
N SER A 46 -7.16 -16.18 0.00
CA SER A 46 -6.56 -15.29 -1.00
C SER A 46 -6.12 -16.07 -2.25
N ILE A 47 -6.36 -15.49 -3.43
CA ILE A 47 -6.04 -16.10 -4.75
C ILE A 47 -4.54 -16.41 -4.90
N ALA A 48 -3.68 -15.60 -4.30
CA ALA A 48 -2.22 -15.79 -4.36
C ALA A 48 -1.69 -16.83 -3.36
N ASN A 49 -2.53 -17.32 -2.44
CA ASN A 49 -2.13 -18.29 -1.44
C ASN A 49 -2.39 -19.72 -1.91
N ASN A 50 -1.33 -20.52 -1.90
CA ASN A 50 -1.38 -21.93 -2.28
C ASN A 50 -0.75 -22.87 -1.26
N ARG A 51 -0.12 -22.35 -0.20
CA ARG A 51 0.54 -23.16 0.84
C ARG A 51 0.87 -22.33 2.08
N ASN A 52 0.82 -22.99 3.24
CA ASN A 52 1.31 -22.49 4.52
C ASN A 52 2.84 -22.61 4.67
N PHE A 53 3.49 -21.52 5.10
CA PHE A 53 4.93 -21.49 5.48
C PHE A 53 5.14 -21.56 6.99
N PRO A 54 6.33 -21.97 7.48
CA PRO A 54 6.64 -21.92 8.91
C PRO A 54 6.63 -20.48 9.43
N LEU A 55 6.07 -20.29 10.64
CA LEU A 55 6.17 -19.02 11.37
C LEU A 55 7.51 -18.94 12.09
N ALA A 56 8.01 -17.74 12.31
CA ALA A 56 9.18 -17.55 13.16
C ALA A 56 8.81 -17.85 14.62
N GLU A 57 9.81 -18.24 15.41
CA GLU A 57 9.61 -18.49 16.84
C GLU A 57 9.10 -17.23 17.54
N GLY A 58 8.14 -17.40 18.46
CA GLY A 58 7.58 -16.30 19.24
C GLY A 58 6.47 -15.49 18.55
N GLU A 59 6.21 -15.69 17.25
CA GLU A 59 5.11 -15.03 16.56
C GLU A 59 3.74 -15.59 16.98
N LYS A 60 2.85 -14.71 17.43
CA LYS A 60 1.52 -15.04 17.94
C LYS A 60 0.46 -14.23 17.21
N LEU A 61 -0.50 -14.93 16.62
CA LEU A 61 -1.72 -14.32 16.10
C LEU A 61 -2.64 -13.95 17.26
N ILE A 62 -2.92 -12.67 17.43
CA ILE A 62 -3.75 -12.18 18.54
C ILE A 62 -5.13 -11.69 18.09
N TYR A 63 -5.29 -11.38 16.79
CA TYR A 63 -6.59 -10.98 16.25
C TYR A 63 -6.76 -11.34 14.77
N ARG A 64 -7.98 -11.73 14.40
CA ARG A 64 -8.42 -11.89 13.02
C ARG A 64 -9.62 -11.00 12.79
N SER A 65 -9.54 -10.08 11.83
CA SER A 65 -10.67 -9.23 11.51
C SER A 65 -11.81 -10.01 10.86
N ARG A 66 -13.03 -9.48 11.00
CA ARG A 66 -14.11 -9.75 10.05
C ARG A 66 -13.76 -9.14 8.69
N GLU A 67 -14.52 -9.52 7.66
CA GLU A 67 -14.44 -8.85 6.37
C GLU A 67 -15.09 -7.46 6.46
N VAL A 68 -14.47 -6.47 5.83
CA VAL A 68 -14.90 -5.07 5.85
C VAL A 68 -14.87 -4.45 4.47
N GLY A 69 -15.81 -3.55 4.19
CA GLY A 69 -15.89 -2.86 2.90
C GLY A 69 -16.09 -3.84 1.74
N LEU A 70 -15.17 -3.82 0.78
CA LEU A 70 -15.17 -4.64 -0.43
C LEU A 70 -14.44 -5.98 -0.23
N ASP A 71 -14.80 -6.69 0.84
CA ASP A 71 -14.16 -7.95 1.29
C ASP A 71 -12.68 -7.79 1.67
N ASN A 72 -12.33 -6.69 2.36
CA ASN A 72 -11.00 -6.55 2.94
C ASN A 72 -10.91 -7.27 4.28
N LYS A 73 -9.72 -7.78 4.62
CA LYS A 73 -9.47 -8.50 5.88
C LYS A 73 -8.02 -8.32 6.30
N TRP A 74 -7.76 -8.39 7.60
CA TRP A 74 -6.41 -8.29 8.12
C TRP A 74 -6.25 -9.10 9.40
N PHE A 75 -5.02 -9.52 9.68
CA PHE A 75 -4.62 -10.23 10.89
C PHE A 75 -3.60 -9.41 11.68
N LEU A 76 -3.68 -9.52 13.01
CA LEU A 76 -2.77 -8.84 13.94
C LEU A 76 -1.89 -9.87 14.64
N TRP A 77 -0.59 -9.73 14.46
CA TRP A 77 0.41 -10.57 15.10
C TRP A 77 1.25 -9.74 16.06
N VAL A 78 1.79 -10.41 17.08
CA VAL A 78 2.86 -9.87 17.93
C VAL A 78 3.96 -10.90 18.06
N ASN A 79 5.21 -10.46 18.25
CA ASN A 79 6.32 -11.35 18.55
C ASN A 79 6.92 -11.08 19.95
N THR A 80 7.92 -11.86 20.34
CA THR A 80 8.62 -11.73 21.63
C THR A 80 9.39 -10.42 21.78
N ASP A 81 9.74 -9.76 20.68
CA ASP A 81 10.45 -8.49 20.66
C ASP A 81 9.51 -7.28 20.73
N SER A 82 8.21 -7.51 21.00
CA SER A 82 7.17 -6.49 21.03
C SER A 82 6.98 -5.75 19.71
N VAL A 83 7.18 -6.45 18.59
CA VAL A 83 6.83 -5.99 17.24
C VAL A 83 5.39 -6.39 16.93
N ILE A 84 4.58 -5.42 16.55
CA ILE A 84 3.23 -5.62 16.02
C ILE A 84 3.35 -5.86 14.52
N THR A 85 2.65 -6.85 13.97
CA THR A 85 2.47 -6.98 12.52
C THR A 85 1.00 -6.88 12.13
N ILE A 86 0.69 -5.92 11.27
CA ILE A 86 -0.59 -5.76 10.59
C ILE A 86 -0.46 -6.45 9.23
N SER A 87 -1.01 -7.67 9.13
CA SER A 87 -0.96 -8.49 7.91
C SER A 87 -2.26 -8.38 7.13
N ILE A 88 -2.23 -7.65 6.01
CA ILE A 88 -3.40 -7.35 5.17
C ILE A 88 -3.58 -8.43 4.09
N ARG A 89 -4.81 -8.93 3.97
CA ARG A 89 -5.19 -9.95 2.99
C ARG A 89 -5.14 -9.41 1.56
N GLY A 90 -4.71 -10.25 0.63
CA GLY A 90 -4.83 -9.99 -0.81
C GLY A 90 -6.24 -10.21 -1.36
N THR A 91 -6.35 -10.30 -2.69
CA THR A 91 -7.63 -10.47 -3.38
C THR A 91 -8.27 -11.83 -3.09
N VAL A 92 -9.60 -11.84 -3.00
CA VAL A 92 -10.45 -13.03 -2.95
C VAL A 92 -11.33 -13.11 -4.20
N ALA A 93 -11.81 -14.29 -4.57
CA ALA A 93 -12.56 -14.51 -5.80
C ALA A 93 -14.03 -14.06 -5.75
N THR A 94 -14.28 -12.84 -5.25
CA THR A 94 -15.63 -12.25 -5.13
C THR A 94 -15.79 -11.02 -6.02
N LYS A 95 -17.03 -10.70 -6.38
CA LYS A 95 -17.32 -9.50 -7.18
C LYS A 95 -16.89 -8.21 -6.47
N ALA A 96 -17.00 -8.15 -5.14
CA ALA A 96 -16.63 -6.96 -4.38
C ALA A 96 -15.12 -6.74 -4.37
N SER A 97 -14.33 -7.78 -4.08
CA SER A 97 -12.86 -7.70 -4.11
C SER A 97 -12.34 -7.37 -5.51
N TRP A 98 -12.93 -7.94 -6.56
CA TRP A 98 -12.57 -7.57 -7.94
C TRP A 98 -13.01 -6.15 -8.34
N ALA A 99 -14.15 -5.67 -7.85
CA ALA A 99 -14.59 -4.29 -8.09
C ALA A 99 -13.63 -3.29 -7.45
N GLU A 100 -13.07 -3.60 -6.28
CA GLU A 100 -12.03 -2.80 -5.64
C GLU A 100 -10.80 -2.66 -6.55
N ASN A 101 -10.23 -3.78 -7.01
CA ASN A 101 -9.07 -3.75 -7.91
C ASN A 101 -9.36 -3.09 -9.27
N SER A 102 -10.61 -3.11 -9.72
CA SER A 102 -11.01 -2.55 -11.01
C SER A 102 -11.26 -1.04 -10.95
N TYR A 103 -11.40 -0.45 -9.76
CA TYR A 103 -11.65 0.98 -9.60
C TYR A 103 -10.36 1.80 -9.72
N THR A 104 -9.72 1.70 -10.89
CA THR A 104 -8.39 2.25 -11.19
C THR A 104 -8.42 3.72 -11.60
N ALA A 105 -9.59 4.35 -11.73
CA ALA A 105 -9.59 5.80 -11.87
C ALA A 105 -9.11 6.40 -10.55
N MET A 106 -8.12 7.29 -10.60
CA MET A 106 -7.52 7.85 -9.39
C MET A 106 -8.38 8.98 -8.82
N THR A 107 -8.30 9.17 -7.51
CA THR A 107 -8.81 10.34 -6.79
C THR A 107 -7.64 11.07 -6.13
N ALA A 108 -7.84 12.32 -5.71
CA ALA A 108 -6.86 13.07 -4.94
C ALA A 108 -6.39 12.26 -3.70
N ALA A 109 -5.12 12.39 -3.33
CA ALA A 109 -4.51 11.69 -2.20
C ALA A 109 -4.89 12.29 -0.82
N THR A 110 -5.63 13.38 -0.80
CA THR A 110 -6.10 14.05 0.42
C THR A 110 -7.54 14.50 0.23
N GLY A 111 -8.37 14.29 1.24
CA GLY A 111 -9.75 14.74 1.25
C GLY A 111 -10.61 13.95 2.22
N THR A 112 -11.90 13.95 1.95
CA THR A 112 -12.91 13.22 2.72
C THR A 112 -13.73 12.35 1.77
N ILE A 113 -13.96 11.10 2.12
CA ILE A 113 -14.77 10.16 1.32
C ILE A 113 -15.92 9.61 2.16
N ARG A 114 -17.12 9.58 1.57
CA ARG A 114 -18.30 8.96 2.20
C ARG A 114 -18.43 7.52 1.71
N LEU A 115 -18.28 6.58 2.63
CA LEU A 115 -18.23 5.13 2.37
C LEU A 115 -19.51 4.40 2.80
N GLY A 116 -20.39 5.10 3.50
CA GLY A 116 -21.71 4.65 3.91
C GLY A 116 -22.51 5.80 4.53
N SER A 117 -23.76 5.53 4.91
CA SER A 117 -24.61 6.53 5.57
C SER A 117 -24.00 7.08 6.86
N ASP A 118 -23.30 6.24 7.61
CA ASP A 118 -22.66 6.52 8.91
C ASP A 118 -21.13 6.57 8.84
N PHE A 119 -20.55 6.44 7.64
CA PHE A 119 -19.12 6.37 7.47
C PHE A 119 -18.59 7.46 6.54
N LEU A 120 -18.09 8.52 7.18
CA LEU A 120 -17.31 9.57 6.55
C LEU A 120 -15.84 9.39 7.00
N PHE A 121 -14.91 9.39 6.05
CA PHE A 121 -13.50 9.12 6.34
C PHE A 121 -12.63 10.25 5.80
N ASP A 122 -11.92 10.92 6.71
CA ASP A 122 -10.90 11.91 6.38
C ASP A 122 -9.56 11.24 6.18
N TYR A 123 -8.94 11.49 5.03
CA TYR A 123 -7.67 10.89 4.67
C TYR A 123 -6.68 11.93 4.14
N ARG A 124 -5.41 11.66 4.45
CA ARG A 124 -4.26 12.34 3.88
C ARG A 124 -3.20 11.28 3.63
N LEU A 125 -2.81 11.14 2.38
CA LEU A 125 -1.87 10.12 1.91
C LEU A 125 -0.66 10.73 1.20
N ALA A 126 -0.71 12.01 0.86
CA ALA A 126 0.41 12.79 0.35
C ALA A 126 0.18 14.29 0.55
N GLU A 127 1.25 15.07 0.54
CA GLU A 127 1.22 16.53 0.66
C GLU A 127 0.95 17.23 -0.66
N HIS A 128 1.46 16.68 -1.75
CA HIS A 128 1.40 17.36 -3.03
C HIS A 128 -0.06 17.44 -3.53
N PRO A 129 -0.57 18.62 -3.93
CA PRO A 129 -1.98 18.79 -4.30
C PRO A 129 -2.38 18.00 -5.57
N ARG A 130 -1.40 17.64 -6.40
CA ARG A 130 -1.61 16.75 -7.58
C ARG A 130 -1.38 15.27 -7.28
N ALA A 131 -1.09 14.89 -6.05
CA ALA A 131 -0.99 13.48 -5.68
C ALA A 131 -2.35 12.83 -5.81
N ALA A 132 -2.36 11.68 -6.47
CA ALA A 132 -3.56 10.91 -6.73
C ALA A 132 -3.28 9.43 -6.50
N VAL A 133 -4.26 8.74 -5.93
CA VAL A 133 -4.17 7.32 -5.54
C VAL A 133 -5.31 6.53 -6.17
N HIS A 134 -5.10 5.21 -6.26
CA HIS A 134 -6.13 4.28 -6.72
C HIS A 134 -7.39 4.34 -5.84
N THR A 135 -8.54 4.68 -6.43
CA THR A 135 -9.78 4.92 -5.65
C THR A 135 -10.30 3.67 -4.97
N GLY A 136 -10.26 2.51 -5.64
CA GLY A 136 -10.64 1.23 -5.03
C GLY A 136 -9.88 0.92 -3.73
N TRP A 137 -8.55 0.88 -3.79
CA TRP A 137 -7.73 0.64 -2.60
C TRP A 137 -7.81 1.76 -1.56
N LEU A 138 -8.10 3.02 -1.92
CA LEU A 138 -8.44 4.05 -0.93
C LEU A 138 -9.67 3.65 -0.11
N ILE A 139 -10.72 3.13 -0.77
CA ILE A 139 -11.93 2.63 -0.10
C ILE A 139 -11.56 1.47 0.84
N GLY A 140 -10.83 0.47 0.34
CA GLY A 140 -10.39 -0.68 1.14
C GLY A 140 -9.57 -0.26 2.36
N MET A 141 -8.60 0.64 2.16
CA MET A 141 -7.74 1.17 3.22
C MET A 141 -8.55 1.92 4.28
N ALA A 142 -9.55 2.73 3.88
CA ALA A 142 -10.37 3.45 4.84
C ALA A 142 -11.18 2.51 5.76
N PHE A 143 -11.78 1.46 5.20
CA PHE A 143 -12.46 0.43 6.00
C PHE A 143 -11.51 -0.31 6.94
N LEU A 144 -10.31 -0.65 6.45
CA LEU A 144 -9.26 -1.27 7.25
C LEU A 144 -8.77 -0.35 8.37
N ALA A 145 -8.47 0.92 8.08
CA ALA A 145 -7.98 1.89 9.06
C ALA A 145 -8.97 2.08 10.22
N ARG A 146 -10.28 2.16 9.91
CA ARG A 146 -11.34 2.24 10.94
C ARG A 146 -11.32 1.06 11.90
N ASP A 147 -11.01 -0.14 11.40
CA ASP A 147 -10.95 -1.37 12.20
C ASP A 147 -9.60 -1.56 12.90
N ILE A 148 -8.49 -1.18 12.26
CA ILE A 148 -7.11 -1.34 12.75
C ILE A 148 -6.81 -0.37 13.90
N LEU A 149 -7.18 0.90 13.79
CA LEU A 149 -6.75 1.94 14.73
C LEU A 149 -7.09 1.61 16.20
N PRO A 150 -8.31 1.15 16.57
CA PRO A 150 -8.61 0.79 17.96
C PRO A 150 -7.75 -0.37 18.51
N HIS A 151 -7.40 -1.34 17.65
CA HIS A 151 -6.54 -2.46 18.04
C HIS A 151 -5.09 -2.01 18.22
N LEU A 152 -4.61 -1.13 17.32
CA LEU A 152 -3.29 -0.52 17.45
C LEU A 152 -3.22 0.31 18.74
N ASP A 153 -4.19 1.19 18.99
CA ASP A 153 -4.26 2.03 20.19
C ASP A 153 -4.16 1.21 21.48
N SER A 154 -4.84 0.05 21.52
CA SER A 154 -4.77 -0.88 22.65
C SER A 154 -3.35 -1.40 22.89
N LEU A 155 -2.60 -1.72 21.83
CA LEU A 155 -1.21 -2.18 21.95
C LEU A 155 -0.26 -1.02 22.27
N LEU A 156 -0.50 0.17 21.72
CA LEU A 156 0.29 1.36 22.04
C LEU A 156 0.14 1.74 23.53
N ALA A 157 -1.05 1.58 24.12
CA ALA A 157 -1.28 1.76 25.55
C ALA A 157 -0.50 0.77 26.42
N LEU A 158 -0.19 -0.42 25.88
CA LEU A 158 0.67 -1.44 26.52
C LEU A 158 2.16 -1.22 26.29
N GLY A 159 2.56 -0.14 25.62
CA GLY A 159 3.97 0.22 25.41
C GLY A 159 4.58 -0.28 24.10
N TYR A 160 3.83 -0.97 23.24
CA TYR A 160 4.34 -1.37 21.92
C TYR A 160 4.62 -0.13 21.07
N ARG A 161 5.76 -0.09 20.39
CA ARG A 161 6.15 1.04 19.52
C ARG A 161 6.71 0.63 18.16
N ASN A 162 6.83 -0.66 17.91
CA ASN A 162 7.35 -1.21 16.66
C ASN A 162 6.21 -1.85 15.88
N VAL A 163 5.92 -1.34 14.67
CA VAL A 163 4.85 -1.82 13.80
C VAL A 163 5.42 -2.18 12.43
N ILE A 164 5.11 -3.39 11.98
CA ILE A 164 5.24 -3.79 10.60
C ILE A 164 3.85 -3.74 9.94
N ILE A 165 3.72 -2.98 8.85
CA ILE A 165 2.55 -3.03 7.96
C ILE A 165 2.93 -3.87 6.74
N ALA A 166 2.18 -4.92 6.48
CA ALA A 166 2.55 -5.83 5.41
C ALA A 166 1.34 -6.42 4.71
N GLY A 167 1.48 -6.66 3.42
CA GLY A 167 0.46 -7.31 2.62
C GLY A 167 1.04 -7.82 1.31
N HIS A 168 0.30 -8.74 0.69
CA HIS A 168 0.67 -9.31 -0.59
C HIS A 168 -0.40 -9.04 -1.64
N SER A 169 -0.01 -8.77 -2.89
CA SER A 169 -0.93 -8.42 -3.98
C SER A 169 -1.72 -7.13 -3.67
N GLN A 170 -3.05 -7.14 -3.79
CA GLN A 170 -3.94 -6.09 -3.28
C GLN A 170 -3.62 -5.68 -1.82
N GLY A 171 -3.29 -6.65 -0.97
CA GLY A 171 -2.89 -6.36 0.42
C GLY A 171 -1.64 -5.49 0.50
N GLY A 172 -0.68 -5.68 -0.42
CA GLY A 172 0.50 -4.84 -0.53
C GLY A 172 0.16 -3.44 -1.08
N ALA A 173 -0.80 -3.34 -1.99
CA ALA A 173 -1.32 -2.05 -2.45
C ALA A 173 -1.93 -1.23 -1.30
N LEU A 174 -2.73 -1.90 -0.46
CA LEU A 174 -3.33 -1.33 0.74
C LEU A 174 -2.29 -0.95 1.80
N SER A 175 -1.19 -1.72 1.91
CA SER A 175 -0.08 -1.39 2.81
C SER A 175 0.58 -0.04 2.46
N TYR A 176 0.77 0.30 1.17
CA TYR A 176 1.25 1.65 0.80
C TYR A 176 0.38 2.75 1.39
N LEU A 177 -0.93 2.64 1.14
CA LEU A 177 -1.88 3.68 1.52
C LEU A 177 -2.02 3.76 3.05
N LEU A 178 -2.04 2.62 3.75
CA LEU A 178 -2.13 2.59 5.21
C LEU A 178 -0.87 3.18 5.86
N THR A 179 0.32 2.86 5.36
CA THR A 179 1.57 3.46 5.82
C THR A 179 1.56 4.96 5.64
N SER A 180 1.12 5.45 4.47
CA SER A 180 0.98 6.89 4.22
C SER A 180 0.01 7.54 5.22
N HIS A 181 -1.15 6.92 5.43
CA HIS A 181 -2.15 7.39 6.36
C HIS A 181 -1.60 7.50 7.79
N PHE A 182 -0.88 6.48 8.26
CA PHE A 182 -0.29 6.47 9.60
C PHE A 182 0.79 7.53 9.77
N HIS A 183 1.67 7.73 8.80
CA HIS A 183 2.64 8.83 8.83
C HIS A 183 1.95 10.19 8.93
N TYR A 184 0.86 10.41 8.21
CA TYR A 184 0.12 11.67 8.32
C TYR A 184 -0.67 11.80 9.62
N LEU A 185 -1.15 10.70 10.19
CA LEU A 185 -1.70 10.71 11.55
C LEU A 185 -0.62 11.09 12.57
N GLN A 186 0.61 10.57 12.46
CA GLN A 186 1.74 11.00 13.30
C GLN A 186 2.03 12.49 13.13
N LYS A 187 2.10 12.98 11.88
CA LYS A 187 2.34 14.41 11.59
C LYS A 187 1.25 15.32 12.17
N SER A 188 0.02 14.81 12.30
CA SER A 188 -1.11 15.52 12.93
C SER A 188 -1.28 15.24 14.44
N ASN A 189 -0.32 14.56 15.08
CA ASN A 189 -0.37 14.15 16.49
C ASN A 189 -1.57 13.25 16.86
N ARG A 190 -2.13 12.53 15.87
CA ARG A 190 -3.19 11.53 16.07
C ARG A 190 -2.64 10.12 16.28
N LEU A 191 -1.38 9.89 15.92
CA LEU A 191 -0.58 8.75 16.35
C LEU A 191 0.70 9.24 17.02
N PRO A 192 1.30 8.48 17.96
CA PRO A 192 2.54 8.90 18.62
C PRO A 192 3.70 9.08 17.62
N SER A 193 4.47 10.15 17.78
CA SER A 193 5.65 10.42 16.94
C SER A 193 6.78 9.41 17.13
N ASN A 194 6.80 8.69 18.25
CA ASN A 194 7.76 7.63 18.54
C ASN A 194 7.29 6.23 18.10
N LEU A 195 6.19 6.14 17.35
CA LEU A 195 5.79 4.91 16.67
C LEU A 195 6.71 4.66 15.48
N ILE A 196 7.43 3.55 15.49
CA ILE A 196 8.30 3.09 14.41
C ILE A 196 7.47 2.23 13.46
N ILE A 197 7.44 2.61 12.19
CA ILE A 197 6.67 1.93 11.15
C ILE A 197 7.64 1.39 10.10
N LYS A 198 7.62 0.08 9.88
CA LYS A 198 8.31 -0.59 8.78
C LYS A 198 7.29 -1.25 7.86
N THR A 199 7.48 -1.19 6.54
CA THR A 199 6.46 -1.65 5.58
C THR A 199 7.01 -2.64 4.58
N TYR A 200 6.28 -3.73 4.34
CA TYR A 200 6.56 -4.71 3.29
C TYR A 200 5.37 -4.84 2.34
N CYS A 201 5.43 -4.12 1.22
CA CYS A 201 4.50 -4.23 0.11
C CYS A 201 4.96 -5.38 -0.80
N SER A 202 4.42 -6.57 -0.62
CA SER A 202 4.79 -7.77 -1.37
C SER A 202 3.95 -7.91 -2.64
N ALA A 203 4.56 -8.12 -3.79
CA ALA A 203 3.87 -8.28 -5.08
C ALA A 203 2.84 -7.18 -5.36
N ALA A 204 3.13 -5.96 -4.89
CA ALA A 204 2.13 -4.91 -4.85
C ALA A 204 2.03 -4.22 -6.23
N PRO A 205 0.82 -4.05 -6.77
CA PRO A 205 0.60 -3.20 -7.93
C PRO A 205 0.86 -1.72 -7.62
N LYS A 206 0.92 -0.89 -8.65
CA LYS A 206 1.21 0.54 -8.59
C LYS A 206 0.09 1.31 -7.88
N PRO A 207 0.35 1.95 -6.72
CA PRO A 207 -0.70 2.50 -5.84
C PRO A 207 -1.27 3.85 -6.31
N GLY A 208 -0.54 4.62 -7.11
CA GLY A 208 -0.93 5.97 -7.48
C GLY A 208 0.00 6.61 -8.50
N ASN A 209 -0.11 7.94 -8.61
CA ASN A 209 0.68 8.71 -9.56
C ASN A 209 2.07 9.10 -9.04
N LEU A 210 2.87 9.74 -9.89
CA LEU A 210 4.23 10.15 -9.58
C LEU A 210 4.34 11.05 -8.33
N PHE A 211 3.36 11.94 -8.12
CA PHE A 211 3.34 12.84 -6.96
C PHE A 211 3.07 12.09 -5.66
N TYR A 212 2.19 11.08 -5.68
CA TYR A 212 2.03 10.18 -4.56
C TYR A 212 3.30 9.36 -4.30
N ALA A 213 3.94 8.84 -5.34
CA ALA A 213 5.15 8.04 -5.20
C ALA A 213 6.30 8.79 -4.55
N TYR A 214 6.56 10.04 -4.98
CA TYR A 214 7.60 10.87 -4.37
C TYR A 214 7.33 11.20 -2.92
N ASP A 215 6.08 11.46 -2.56
CA ASP A 215 5.71 11.70 -1.16
C ASP A 215 5.92 10.44 -0.31
N TYR A 216 5.44 9.29 -0.79
CA TYR A 216 5.63 8.00 -0.13
C TYR A 216 7.12 7.68 0.07
N GLU A 217 7.94 7.85 -0.97
CA GLU A 217 9.38 7.62 -0.92
C GLU A 217 10.10 8.59 0.01
N HIS A 218 9.60 9.82 0.14
CA HIS A 218 10.12 10.81 1.06
C HIS A 218 9.80 10.45 2.52
N ILE A 219 8.55 10.15 2.84
CA ILE A 219 8.13 9.85 4.23
C ILE A 219 8.66 8.50 4.73
N THR A 220 9.00 7.58 3.82
CA THR A 220 9.58 6.25 4.13
C THR A 220 11.09 6.16 3.85
N ALA A 221 11.73 7.30 3.56
CA ALA A 221 13.15 7.39 3.28
C ALA A 221 14.00 6.83 4.42
N GLY A 222 15.22 6.37 4.11
CA GLY A 222 16.11 5.77 5.10
C GLY A 222 15.84 4.29 5.37
N GLY A 223 15.04 3.62 4.53
CA GLY A 223 14.86 2.16 4.58
C GLY A 223 13.74 1.69 5.50
N TRP A 224 12.61 2.40 5.53
CA TRP A 224 11.45 2.04 6.34
C TRP A 224 10.29 1.42 5.55
N ALA A 225 10.35 1.38 4.22
CA ALA A 225 9.36 0.68 3.42
C ALA A 225 9.97 0.04 2.17
N PHE A 226 9.47 -1.13 1.82
CA PHE A 226 9.98 -1.93 0.71
C PHE A 226 8.85 -2.46 -0.18
N ASN A 227 9.01 -2.27 -1.48
CA ASN A 227 8.25 -2.96 -2.51
C ASN A 227 9.03 -4.19 -2.98
N VAL A 228 8.55 -5.38 -2.64
CA VAL A 228 9.22 -6.62 -3.02
C VAL A 228 8.50 -7.23 -4.21
N VAL A 229 9.21 -7.37 -5.34
CA VAL A 229 8.64 -7.89 -6.59
C VAL A 229 9.39 -9.13 -7.07
N ASN A 230 8.69 -10.02 -7.74
CA ASN A 230 9.25 -11.08 -8.56
C ASN A 230 9.35 -10.56 -10.00
N SER A 231 10.51 -10.68 -10.63
CA SER A 231 10.69 -10.17 -12.00
C SER A 231 9.88 -10.90 -13.07
N ALA A 232 9.27 -12.04 -12.75
CA ALA A 232 8.35 -12.77 -13.61
C ALA A 232 6.85 -12.54 -13.27
N ASP A 233 6.54 -11.72 -12.26
CA ASP A 233 5.18 -11.43 -11.84
C ASP A 233 4.62 -10.19 -12.54
N TRP A 234 3.48 -10.35 -13.23
CA TRP A 234 2.82 -9.29 -13.98
C TRP A 234 2.00 -8.34 -13.08
N VAL A 235 1.63 -8.74 -11.87
CA VAL A 235 0.74 -7.92 -11.02
C VAL A 235 1.37 -6.57 -10.65
N PRO A 236 2.65 -6.49 -10.24
CA PRO A 236 3.34 -5.21 -10.03
C PRO A 236 3.38 -4.26 -11.24
N GLU A 237 3.13 -4.77 -12.45
CA GLU A 237 3.12 -3.96 -13.69
C GLU A 237 1.80 -3.19 -13.88
N LEU A 238 0.77 -3.51 -13.10
CA LEU A 238 -0.55 -2.91 -13.16
C LEU A 238 -0.79 -1.85 -12.07
N PRO A 239 -1.81 -0.98 -12.23
CA PRO A 239 -2.64 -0.78 -13.43
C PRO A 239 -1.86 -0.23 -14.63
N SER A 240 -2.38 -0.40 -15.85
CA SER A 240 -1.78 0.21 -17.05
C SER A 240 -1.66 1.73 -16.91
N THR A 241 -0.57 2.29 -17.43
CA THR A 241 -0.26 3.72 -17.26
C THR A 241 -0.36 4.47 -18.57
N THR A 242 -0.92 5.68 -18.50
CA THR A 242 -0.97 6.64 -19.61
C THR A 242 -0.52 7.99 -19.08
N GLN A 243 0.68 8.41 -19.47
CA GLN A 243 1.17 9.75 -19.16
C GLN A 243 0.65 10.77 -20.17
N THR A 244 0.23 11.92 -19.66
CA THR A 244 -0.21 13.09 -20.43
C THR A 244 0.67 14.30 -20.11
N ALA A 245 0.52 15.37 -20.88
CA ALA A 245 1.26 16.61 -20.62
C ALA A 245 0.90 17.24 -19.26
N SER A 246 -0.32 17.00 -18.74
CA SER A 246 -0.74 17.48 -17.41
C SER A 246 -0.04 16.78 -16.25
N ASP A 247 0.56 15.61 -16.49
CA ASP A 247 1.28 14.86 -15.45
C ASP A 247 2.70 15.40 -15.23
N LEU A 248 3.22 16.24 -16.14
CA LEU A 248 4.53 16.86 -16.02
C LEU A 248 4.53 17.98 -14.98
N ASN A 249 5.68 18.23 -14.37
CA ASN A 249 5.89 19.43 -13.52
C ASN A 249 5.66 20.69 -14.34
N GLU A 250 5.17 21.77 -13.71
CA GLU A 250 4.81 23.01 -14.41
C GLU A 250 5.98 23.60 -15.22
N THR A 251 7.19 23.50 -14.67
CA THR A 251 8.42 23.87 -15.37
C THR A 251 8.85 22.73 -16.31
N ASN A 252 8.37 22.79 -17.55
CA ASN A 252 8.69 21.82 -18.60
C ASN A 252 8.64 22.48 -20.00
N PRO A 253 9.10 21.83 -21.08
CA PRO A 253 9.15 22.45 -22.41
C PRO A 253 7.80 22.52 -23.15
N ILE A 254 6.74 21.85 -22.69
CA ILE A 254 5.44 21.80 -23.38
C ILE A 254 4.75 23.19 -23.46
N PRO A 255 4.67 24.01 -22.38
CA PRO A 255 4.17 25.38 -22.48
C PRO A 255 4.94 26.25 -23.48
N MET A 256 6.27 26.08 -23.59
CA MET A 256 7.09 26.79 -24.58
C MET A 256 6.70 26.41 -26.00
N VAL A 257 6.52 25.11 -26.28
CA VAL A 257 6.06 24.62 -27.59
C VAL A 257 4.70 25.23 -27.94
N ASN A 258 3.75 25.25 -27.00
CA ASN A 258 2.45 25.90 -27.20
C ASN A 258 2.63 27.40 -27.52
N GLY A 259 3.44 28.12 -26.75
CA GLY A 259 3.74 29.53 -26.99
C GLY A 259 4.35 29.80 -28.38
N MET A 260 5.25 28.94 -28.85
CA MET A 260 5.84 29.04 -30.19
C MET A 260 4.82 28.78 -31.30
N ILE A 261 3.89 27.84 -31.10
CA ILE A 261 2.78 27.55 -32.03
C ILE A 261 1.88 28.78 -32.18
N HIS A 262 1.58 29.48 -31.08
CA HIS A 262 0.74 30.67 -31.10
C HIS A 262 1.38 31.86 -31.84
N LYS A 263 2.71 31.93 -31.91
CA LYS A 263 3.46 32.98 -32.61
C LYS A 263 3.59 32.77 -34.12
N GLN A 264 3.16 31.62 -34.65
CA GLN A 264 3.20 31.34 -36.09
C GLN A 264 2.09 32.08 -36.85
N ASN A 265 2.30 32.31 -38.16
CA ASN A 265 1.24 32.81 -39.03
C ASN A 265 0.03 31.85 -39.06
N ARG A 266 -1.15 32.34 -39.47
CA ARG A 266 -2.43 31.59 -39.34
C ARG A 266 -2.36 30.17 -39.95
N VAL A 267 -1.72 30.00 -41.10
CA VAL A 267 -1.61 28.70 -41.78
C VAL A 267 -0.66 27.75 -41.04
N LYS A 268 0.55 28.20 -40.71
CA LYS A 268 1.53 27.41 -39.95
C LYS A 268 1.03 27.06 -38.54
N GLY A 269 0.33 28.00 -37.89
CA GLY A 269 -0.29 27.79 -36.59
C GLY A 269 -1.38 26.73 -36.59
N ILE A 270 -2.21 26.66 -37.65
CA ILE A 270 -3.21 25.57 -37.81
C ILE A 270 -2.52 24.22 -37.93
N PHE A 271 -1.50 24.11 -38.79
CA PHE A 271 -0.76 22.85 -38.97
C PHE A 271 -0.10 22.39 -37.68
N ALA A 272 0.57 23.30 -36.97
CA ALA A 272 1.27 22.98 -35.73
C ALA A 272 0.29 22.61 -34.58
N LYS A 273 -0.86 23.28 -34.45
CA LYS A 273 -1.93 22.87 -33.53
C LYS A 273 -2.47 21.49 -33.85
N LYS A 274 -2.70 21.18 -35.14
CA LYS A 274 -3.18 19.86 -35.58
C LYS A 274 -2.15 18.77 -35.27
N PHE A 275 -0.87 19.05 -35.50
CA PHE A 275 0.22 18.13 -35.16
C PHE A 275 0.30 17.90 -33.64
N PHE A 276 0.28 18.96 -32.83
CA PHE A 276 0.29 18.84 -31.36
C PHE A 276 -0.92 18.05 -30.82
N LYS A 277 -2.12 18.30 -31.35
CA LYS A 277 -3.32 17.54 -31.00
C LYS A 277 -3.22 16.06 -31.41
N ARG A 278 -2.55 15.74 -32.52
CA ARG A 278 -2.30 14.33 -32.91
C ARG A 278 -1.33 13.63 -31.97
N LEU A 279 -0.36 14.34 -31.40
CA LEU A 279 0.58 13.79 -30.43
C LEU A 279 -0.04 13.58 -29.04
N THR A 280 -0.85 14.53 -28.57
CA THR A 280 -1.39 14.53 -27.19
C THR A 280 -2.81 13.99 -27.07
N GLY A 281 -3.59 14.05 -28.15
CA GLY A 281 -4.98 13.63 -28.20
C GLY A 281 -5.21 12.18 -27.79
N PRO A 282 -4.46 11.19 -28.33
CA PRO A 282 -4.68 9.78 -28.00
C PRO A 282 -4.53 9.47 -26.50
N SER A 283 -3.49 10.01 -25.85
CA SER A 283 -3.28 9.82 -24.40
C SER A 283 -4.40 10.46 -23.57
N ASN A 284 -4.83 11.68 -23.92
CA ASN A 284 -5.93 12.36 -23.22
C ASN A 284 -7.26 11.62 -23.40
N GLU A 285 -7.53 11.10 -24.60
CA GLU A 285 -8.72 10.28 -24.87
C GLU A 285 -8.68 8.96 -24.09
N GLN A 286 -7.51 8.32 -24.00
CA GLN A 286 -7.34 7.11 -23.21
C GLN A 286 -7.59 7.35 -21.71
N VAL A 287 -7.09 8.46 -21.14
CA VAL A 287 -7.41 8.86 -19.76
C VAL A 287 -8.91 9.04 -19.56
N ALA A 288 -9.57 9.81 -20.43
CA ALA A 288 -11.02 10.05 -20.33
C ALA A 288 -11.84 8.75 -20.46
N ASN A 289 -11.43 7.83 -21.35
CA ASN A 289 -12.08 6.53 -21.51
C ASN A 289 -11.89 5.64 -20.28
N ASN A 290 -10.68 5.62 -19.70
CA ASN A 290 -10.39 4.89 -18.47
C ASN A 290 -11.20 5.44 -17.30
N GLU A 291 -11.30 6.76 -17.11
CA GLU A 291 -12.13 7.34 -16.05
C GLU A 291 -13.62 7.02 -16.24
N LYS A 292 -14.10 7.01 -17.47
CA LYS A 292 -15.49 6.64 -17.77
C LYS A 292 -15.77 5.17 -17.44
N ILE A 293 -14.86 4.26 -17.81
CA ILE A 293 -15.07 2.81 -17.70
C ILE A 293 -14.66 2.30 -16.32
N LEU A 294 -13.40 2.53 -15.94
CA LEU A 294 -12.78 2.06 -14.70
C LEU A 294 -12.99 3.02 -13.52
N GLY A 295 -13.58 4.19 -13.76
CA GLY A 295 -14.07 5.09 -12.72
C GLY A 295 -15.58 5.04 -12.58
N LYS A 296 -16.29 5.74 -13.46
CA LYS A 296 -17.74 5.93 -13.35
C LYS A 296 -18.52 4.61 -13.27
N ARG A 297 -18.33 3.68 -14.22
CA ARG A 297 -19.10 2.41 -14.22
C ARG A 297 -18.76 1.52 -13.02
N VAL A 298 -17.50 1.48 -12.60
CA VAL A 298 -17.11 0.69 -11.41
C VAL A 298 -17.68 1.32 -10.14
N SER A 299 -17.69 2.64 -10.04
CA SER A 299 -18.30 3.36 -8.92
C SER A 299 -19.79 3.07 -8.75
N GLU A 300 -20.53 2.91 -9.85
CA GLU A 300 -21.95 2.50 -9.85
C GLU A 300 -22.13 1.06 -9.36
N GLN A 301 -21.17 0.16 -9.60
CA GLN A 301 -21.19 -1.20 -9.05
C GLN A 301 -20.87 -1.18 -7.55
N ILE A 302 -19.87 -0.43 -7.14
CA ILE A 302 -19.50 -0.28 -5.73
C ILE A 302 -20.62 0.36 -4.91
N ALA A 303 -21.34 1.35 -5.46
CA ALA A 303 -22.49 1.95 -4.78
C ALA A 303 -23.62 0.94 -4.48
N LYS A 304 -23.73 -0.15 -5.25
CA LYS A 304 -24.67 -1.26 -4.96
C LYS A 304 -24.19 -2.17 -3.84
N LEU A 305 -22.88 -2.28 -3.68
CA LEU A 305 -22.24 -3.08 -2.64
C LEU A 305 -22.13 -2.33 -1.31
N LEU A 306 -22.01 -1.00 -1.37
CA LEU A 306 -21.83 -0.10 -0.23
C LEU A 306 -22.96 0.94 -0.19
N PRO A 307 -24.10 0.66 0.47
CA PRO A 307 -25.20 1.60 0.59
C PRO A 307 -24.76 2.94 1.22
N GLY A 308 -25.07 4.04 0.55
CA GLY A 308 -24.68 5.39 1.00
C GLY A 308 -23.27 5.84 0.59
N PHE A 309 -22.54 5.01 -0.18
CA PHE A 309 -21.29 5.41 -0.82
C PHE A 309 -21.50 6.56 -1.80
N VAL A 310 -20.61 7.56 -1.74
CA VAL A 310 -20.55 8.65 -2.72
C VAL A 310 -19.17 8.62 -3.38
N PRO A 311 -19.10 8.38 -4.70
CA PRO A 311 -17.84 8.40 -5.44
C PRO A 311 -17.12 9.75 -5.29
N PRO A 312 -15.80 9.75 -4.99
CA PRO A 312 -15.04 10.99 -4.96
C PRO A 312 -14.84 11.56 -6.38
N PRO A 313 -14.47 12.84 -6.53
CA PRO A 313 -14.06 13.39 -7.82
C PRO A 313 -12.83 12.66 -8.37
N MET A 314 -12.84 12.35 -9.67
CA MET A 314 -11.69 11.72 -10.34
C MET A 314 -10.59 12.76 -10.59
N ALA A 315 -9.33 12.34 -10.50
CA ALA A 315 -8.17 13.22 -10.55
C ALA A 315 -7.73 13.62 -11.98
N GLY A 316 -8.32 13.05 -13.03
CA GLY A 316 -7.98 13.38 -14.41
C GLY A 316 -6.66 12.77 -14.89
N THR A 317 -6.16 11.71 -14.24
CA THR A 317 -4.86 11.10 -14.55
C THR A 317 -4.90 9.57 -14.48
N MET A 318 -4.13 8.94 -15.36
CA MET A 318 -3.83 7.50 -15.36
C MET A 318 -2.31 7.27 -15.31
N ASN A 319 -1.53 8.24 -14.84
CA ASN A 319 -0.08 8.15 -14.75
C ASN A 319 0.37 7.31 -13.54
N TYR A 320 -0.07 6.05 -13.49
CA TYR A 320 0.36 5.08 -12.49
C TYR A 320 1.86 4.84 -12.57
N VAL A 321 2.55 4.92 -11.44
CA VAL A 321 3.99 4.65 -11.35
C VAL A 321 4.29 3.61 -10.28
N ARG A 322 5.45 2.95 -10.43
CA ARG A 322 6.02 2.16 -9.35
C ARG A 322 6.38 3.08 -8.17
N THR A 323 6.20 2.58 -6.95
CA THR A 323 6.41 3.36 -5.72
C THR A 323 7.28 2.59 -4.73
N GLY A 324 8.16 3.31 -4.03
CA GLY A 324 8.90 2.81 -2.88
C GLY A 324 10.24 2.15 -3.23
N ALA A 325 11.09 1.99 -2.21
CA ALA A 325 12.36 1.28 -2.34
C ALA A 325 12.11 -0.16 -2.78
N THR A 326 12.66 -0.52 -3.93
CA THR A 326 12.34 -1.78 -4.59
C THR A 326 13.36 -2.86 -4.29
N ILE A 327 12.87 -4.04 -3.91
CA ILE A 327 13.64 -5.28 -3.85
C ILE A 327 13.18 -6.19 -4.97
N VAL A 328 14.06 -6.42 -5.95
CA VAL A 328 13.76 -7.30 -7.09
C VAL A 328 14.25 -8.71 -6.77
N LEU A 329 13.30 -9.62 -6.57
CA LEU A 329 13.52 -11.05 -6.55
C LEU A 329 13.65 -11.52 -8.01
N TYR A 330 14.89 -11.66 -8.48
CA TYR A 330 15.16 -11.95 -9.88
C TYR A 330 14.89 -13.43 -10.20
N ALA A 331 13.97 -13.67 -11.13
CA ALA A 331 13.65 -14.99 -11.68
C ALA A 331 14.74 -15.42 -12.67
N ASP A 332 15.69 -16.25 -12.21
CA ASP A 332 16.76 -16.80 -13.03
C ASP A 332 16.36 -18.12 -13.74
N ALA A 333 17.31 -18.70 -14.48
CA ALA A 333 17.09 -19.96 -15.17
C ALA A 333 16.74 -21.12 -14.22
N GLU A 334 17.23 -21.14 -12.98
CA GLU A 334 16.89 -22.19 -12.02
C GLU A 334 15.46 -22.04 -11.50
N TYR A 335 15.03 -20.80 -11.26
CA TYR A 335 13.63 -20.50 -10.95
C TYR A 335 12.71 -21.00 -12.07
N PHE A 336 13.01 -20.70 -13.34
CA PHE A 336 12.16 -21.10 -14.46
C PHE A 336 12.11 -22.63 -14.71
N ARG A 337 13.06 -23.40 -14.17
CA ARG A 337 12.98 -24.88 -14.16
C ARG A 337 11.89 -25.39 -13.22
N LEU A 338 11.55 -24.63 -12.19
CA LEU A 338 10.52 -24.98 -11.19
C LEU A 338 9.18 -24.26 -11.46
N PHE A 339 9.25 -23.03 -11.95
CA PHE A 339 8.12 -22.17 -12.26
C PHE A 339 8.22 -21.73 -13.72
N PRO A 340 7.69 -22.53 -14.68
CA PRO A 340 7.85 -22.23 -16.11
C PRO A 340 7.37 -20.83 -16.49
N GLU A 341 8.18 -20.12 -17.28
CA GLU A 341 7.89 -18.75 -17.74
C GLU A 341 6.57 -18.66 -18.53
N LYS A 342 6.29 -19.68 -19.35
CA LYS A 342 5.00 -19.85 -20.02
C LYS A 342 4.20 -20.91 -19.28
N SER A 343 3.04 -20.51 -18.78
CA SER A 343 2.17 -21.35 -17.97
C SER A 343 0.72 -20.91 -18.14
N ASP A 344 -0.20 -21.88 -18.21
CA ASP A 344 -1.65 -21.61 -18.20
C ASP A 344 -2.15 -21.17 -16.80
N LYS A 345 -1.29 -21.27 -15.78
CA LYS A 345 -1.56 -20.77 -14.43
C LYS A 345 -1.18 -19.30 -14.35
N THR A 346 -2.13 -18.41 -14.63
CA THR A 346 -1.94 -16.94 -14.62
C THR A 346 -1.27 -16.38 -13.36
N TRP A 347 -1.49 -17.02 -12.21
CA TRP A 347 -0.96 -16.58 -10.91
C TRP A 347 0.34 -17.25 -10.50
N LEU A 348 0.94 -18.09 -11.34
CA LEU A 348 2.09 -18.93 -10.99
C LEU A 348 3.20 -18.11 -10.32
N HIS A 349 3.64 -17.03 -10.96
CA HIS A 349 4.73 -16.18 -10.44
C HIS A 349 4.29 -15.23 -9.33
N HIS A 350 2.97 -15.02 -9.20
CA HIS A 350 2.35 -14.18 -8.20
C HIS A 350 2.12 -14.88 -6.86
N THR A 351 2.22 -16.22 -6.77
CA THR A 351 1.92 -16.90 -5.50
C THR A 351 2.94 -16.61 -4.40
N THR A 352 2.49 -16.70 -3.14
CA THR A 352 3.40 -16.64 -1.97
C THR A 352 4.49 -17.70 -2.02
N THR A 353 4.25 -18.86 -2.65
CA THR A 353 5.27 -19.90 -2.87
C THR A 353 6.39 -19.45 -3.80
N SER A 354 6.07 -18.80 -4.91
CA SER A 354 7.08 -18.31 -5.86
C SER A 354 7.95 -17.24 -5.23
N TYR A 355 7.32 -16.34 -4.45
CA TYR A 355 8.02 -15.34 -3.67
C TYR A 355 8.87 -15.93 -2.55
N TRP A 356 8.35 -16.93 -1.81
CA TRP A 356 9.10 -17.64 -0.77
C TRP A 356 10.36 -18.30 -1.33
N TYR A 357 10.24 -18.98 -2.48
CA TYR A 357 11.38 -19.61 -3.13
C TYR A 357 12.49 -18.59 -3.45
N LEU A 358 12.14 -17.47 -4.11
CA LEU A 358 13.13 -16.48 -4.49
C LEU A 358 13.70 -15.72 -3.27
N ALA A 359 12.88 -15.41 -2.27
CA ALA A 359 13.31 -14.74 -1.05
C ALA A 359 14.37 -15.55 -0.29
N ASN A 360 14.27 -16.88 -0.28
CA ASN A 360 15.28 -17.75 0.34
C ASN A 360 16.64 -17.73 -0.37
N ARG A 361 16.68 -17.31 -1.64
CA ARG A 361 17.92 -17.19 -2.44
C ARG A 361 18.61 -15.83 -2.30
N LEU A 362 18.00 -14.87 -1.60
CA LEU A 362 18.68 -13.62 -1.28
C LEU A 362 19.88 -13.90 -0.35
N ASN A 363 20.96 -13.16 -0.56
CA ASN A 363 22.05 -13.12 0.42
C ASN A 363 21.55 -12.48 1.73
N ASP A 364 22.14 -12.89 2.85
CA ASP A 364 21.81 -12.37 4.17
C ASP A 364 22.37 -10.96 4.40
#